data_AF-A0A7K2XM79-F1
#
_entry.id   AF-A0A7K2XM79-F1
#
_cell.length_a   1.000
_cell.length_b   1.000
_cell.length_c   1.000
_cell.angle_alpha   90.00
_cell.angle_beta   90.00
_cell.angle_gamma   90.00
#
_symmetry.space_group_name_H-M   'P 1'
#
loop_
_entity.id
_entity.type
_entity.pdbx_description
1 polymer ?
#
loop_
_entity_poly.entity_id
_entity_poly.type
_entity_poly.pdbx_seq_one_letter_code
_entity_poly.pdbx_strand_id
1 'polypeptide(L)'
;MDGTAAVTEPDYAYVTLTDATADEAGVFAVWLRDSFVPAPDLVRFASSLAMANGEDTPSSLPTGGVQDDISDLLRRHLDAFDC
;
A
#
# COMPACT_ATOMS: atom_id res chain seq x y z
N MET A 1 36.67 -19.00 -2.72
CA MET A 1 35.68 -18.69 -1.68
C MET A 1 34.72 -17.71 -2.33
N ASP A 2 33.69 -18.23 -3.00
CA ASP A 2 32.66 -17.39 -3.61
C ASP A 2 31.56 -17.21 -2.57
N GLY A 3 31.54 -16.04 -1.95
CA GLY A 3 30.46 -15.61 -1.09
C GLY A 3 29.28 -15.24 -1.97
N THR A 4 28.35 -16.17 -2.17
CA THR A 4 27.03 -15.81 -2.70
C THR A 4 26.32 -15.05 -1.59
N ALA A 5 26.40 -13.72 -1.63
CA ALA A 5 25.47 -12.89 -0.87
C ALA A 5 24.08 -13.18 -1.44
N ALA A 6 23.29 -13.96 -0.70
CA ALA A 6 21.86 -14.04 -0.92
C ALA A 6 21.32 -12.63 -0.69
N VAL A 7 21.19 -11.85 -1.76
CA VAL A 7 20.23 -10.76 -1.77
C VAL A 7 18.91 -11.48 -1.60
N THR A 8 18.36 -11.47 -0.39
CA THR A 8 16.95 -11.75 -0.15
C THR A 8 16.20 -10.77 -1.04
N GLU A 9 15.86 -11.19 -2.26
CA GLU A 9 14.84 -10.54 -3.06
C GLU A 9 13.61 -10.46 -2.15
N PRO A 10 13.17 -9.25 -1.77
CA PRO A 10 11.93 -9.18 -1.03
C PRO A 10 10.85 -9.77 -1.93
N ASP A 11 10.02 -10.69 -1.40
CA ASP A 11 8.86 -11.28 -2.09
C ASP A 11 7.80 -10.21 -2.48
N TYR A 12 8.09 -8.93 -2.24
CA TYR A 12 7.24 -7.79 -2.51
C TYR A 12 8.08 -6.58 -2.94
N ALA A 13 7.52 -5.78 -3.85
CA ALA A 13 8.04 -4.46 -4.20
C ALA A 13 7.19 -3.39 -3.50
N TYR A 14 7.84 -2.29 -3.09
CA TYR A 14 7.16 -1.14 -2.51
C TYR A 14 7.15 0.04 -3.47
N VAL A 15 6.00 0.72 -3.55
CA VAL A 15 5.86 2.02 -4.20
C VAL A 15 5.43 3.01 -3.13
N THR A 16 6.26 4.02 -2.89
CA THR A 16 5.95 5.08 -1.94
C THR A 16 5.37 6.27 -2.69
N LEU A 17 4.17 6.68 -2.32
CA LEU A 17 3.58 7.94 -2.76
C LEU A 17 3.95 9.04 -1.76
N THR A 18 4.65 10.06 -2.21
CA THR A 18 5.03 11.23 -1.41
C THR A 18 4.21 12.43 -1.83
N ASP A 19 3.76 13.22 -0.85
CA ASP A 19 2.93 14.42 -1.07
C ASP A 19 1.63 14.11 -1.86
N ALA A 20 1.04 12.95 -1.58
CA ALA A 20 -0.21 12.51 -2.18
C ALA A 20 -1.34 12.58 -1.15
N THR A 21 -2.48 13.08 -1.59
CA THR A 21 -3.74 13.00 -0.85
C THR A 21 -4.28 11.56 -0.84
N ALA A 22 -5.21 11.26 0.07
CA ALA A 22 -5.89 9.97 0.11
C ALA A 22 -6.62 9.65 -1.22
N ASP A 23 -7.14 10.68 -1.88
CA ASP A 23 -7.82 10.53 -3.17
C ASP A 23 -6.85 10.18 -4.31
N GLU A 24 -5.71 10.85 -4.38
CA GLU A 24 -4.65 10.54 -5.36
C GLU A 24 -4.05 9.15 -5.12
N ALA A 25 -3.83 8.79 -3.84
CA ALA A 25 -3.39 7.45 -3.47
C ALA A 25 -4.45 6.39 -3.82
N GLY A 26 -5.74 6.71 -3.69
CA GLY A 26 -6.85 5.85 -4.07
C GLY A 26 -6.88 5.57 -5.58
N VAL A 27 -6.73 6.61 -6.42
CA VAL A 27 -6.61 6.46 -7.88
C VAL A 27 -5.47 5.50 -8.23
N PHE A 28 -4.28 5.73 -7.65
CA PHE A 28 -3.10 4.93 -7.93
C PHE A 28 -3.28 3.48 -7.48
N ALA A 29 -3.85 3.26 -6.30
CA ALA A 29 -4.09 1.92 -5.75
C ALA A 29 -5.07 1.11 -6.63
N VAL A 30 -6.14 1.75 -7.12
CA VAL A 30 -7.09 1.11 -8.07
C VAL A 30 -6.38 0.75 -9.37
N TRP A 31 -5.63 1.68 -9.96
CA TRP A 31 -4.90 1.40 -11.20
C TRP A 31 -3.89 0.25 -11.02
N LEU A 32 -3.15 0.26 -9.92
CA LEU A 32 -2.17 -0.79 -9.61
C LEU A 32 -2.86 -2.15 -9.49
N ARG A 33 -3.98 -2.21 -8.74
CA ARG A 33 -4.79 -3.41 -8.52
C ARG A 33 -5.40 -3.96 -9.81
N ASP A 34 -5.95 -3.09 -10.65
CA ASP A 34 -6.81 -3.52 -11.77
C ASP A 34 -6.04 -3.63 -13.10
N SER A 35 -4.92 -2.92 -13.24
CA SER A 35 -4.21 -2.80 -14.53
C SER A 35 -2.79 -3.35 -14.52
N PHE A 36 -2.11 -3.41 -13.37
CA PHE A 36 -0.69 -3.75 -13.31
C PHE A 36 -0.41 -5.11 -12.67
N VAL A 37 -1.04 -5.43 -11.54
CA VAL A 37 -0.79 -6.69 -10.84
C VAL A 37 -1.56 -7.86 -11.46
N PRO A 38 -1.03 -9.08 -11.41
CA PRO A 38 -1.72 -10.26 -11.95
C PRO A 38 -2.92 -10.70 -11.10
N ALA A 39 -2.98 -10.30 -9.83
CA ALA A 39 -4.08 -10.62 -8.92
C ALA A 39 -4.32 -9.48 -7.92
N PRO A 40 -5.58 -9.07 -7.69
CA PRO A 40 -5.92 -7.88 -6.92
C PRO A 40 -5.64 -8.00 -5.41
N ASP A 41 -5.60 -9.22 -4.88
CA ASP A 41 -5.29 -9.54 -3.48
C ASP A 41 -3.81 -9.37 -3.12
N LEU A 42 -2.95 -9.13 -4.11
CA LEU A 42 -1.53 -8.86 -3.91
C LEU A 42 -1.26 -7.41 -3.51
N VAL A 43 -2.22 -6.50 -3.68
CA VAL A 43 -2.05 -5.08 -3.33
C VAL A 43 -2.32 -4.87 -1.86
N ARG A 44 -1.32 -4.29 -1.18
CA ARG A 44 -1.40 -3.86 0.21
C ARG A 44 -0.98 -2.40 0.32
N PHE A 45 -1.44 -1.73 1.37
CA PHE A 45 -1.10 -0.35 1.65
C PHE A 45 -0.63 -0.19 3.10
N ALA A 46 0.27 0.75 3.31
CA ALA A 46 0.68 1.23 4.62
C ALA A 46 0.91 2.73 4.52
N SER A 47 0.72 3.45 5.62
CA SER A 47 1.04 4.87 5.68
C SER A 47 2.27 5.08 6.56
N SER A 48 3.07 6.10 6.24
CA SER A 48 4.18 6.53 7.11
C SER A 48 3.70 6.89 8.51
N LEU A 49 2.48 7.41 8.64
CA LEU A 49 1.85 7.67 9.92
C LEU A 49 1.56 6.37 10.69
N ALA A 50 1.02 5.33 10.06
CA ALA A 50 0.81 4.03 10.68
C ALA A 50 2.15 3.38 11.09
N MET A 51 3.15 3.41 10.22
CA MET A 51 4.49 2.88 10.53
C MET A 51 5.15 3.64 11.68
N ALA A 52 5.01 4.97 11.74
CA ALA A 52 5.51 5.77 12.86
C ALA A 52 4.83 5.43 14.20
N ASN A 53 3.58 4.96 14.16
CA ASN A 53 2.83 4.47 15.31
C ASN A 53 3.09 2.98 15.63
N GLY A 54 4.04 2.34 14.94
CA GLY A 54 4.45 0.95 15.20
C GLY A 54 3.67 -0.11 14.42
N GLU A 55 2.90 0.28 13.41
CA GLU A 55 2.22 -0.66 12.53
C GLU A 55 3.20 -1.19 11.47
N ASP A 56 3.71 -2.39 11.70
CA ASP A 56 4.67 -3.06 10.81
C ASP A 56 3.99 -3.92 9.72
N THR A 57 2.67 -4.10 9.79
CA THR A 57 1.93 -4.97 8.87
C THR A 57 1.10 -4.14 7.88
N PRO A 58 1.43 -4.15 6.56
CA PRO A 58 0.61 -3.50 5.54
C PRO A 58 -0.80 -4.08 5.50
N SER A 59 -1.80 -3.19 5.45
CA SER A 59 -3.21 -3.53 5.35
C SER A 59 -3.56 -3.98 3.94
N SER A 60 -4.45 -4.96 3.80
CA SER A 60 -4.88 -5.45 2.48
C SER A 60 -5.82 -4.45 1.80
N LEU A 61 -5.63 -4.23 0.51
CA LEU A 61 -6.58 -3.47 -0.30
C LEU A 61 -7.79 -4.35 -0.64
N PRO A 62 -9.03 -3.84 -0.61
CA PRO A 62 -10.18 -4.59 -1.10
C PRO A 62 -10.00 -5.02 -2.57
N THR A 63 -10.31 -6.28 -2.86
CA THR A 63 -10.20 -6.86 -4.22
C THR A 63 -11.26 -6.34 -5.19
N GLY A 64 -12.22 -5.55 -4.69
CA GLY A 64 -13.26 -4.87 -5.45
C GLY A 64 -13.63 -3.55 -4.76
N GLY A 65 -14.52 -2.78 -5.37
CA GLY A 65 -14.86 -1.43 -4.93
C GLY A 65 -14.34 -0.36 -5.89
N VAL A 66 -15.08 0.74 -5.97
CA VAL A 66 -14.72 1.87 -6.82
C VAL A 66 -13.68 2.75 -6.13
N GLN A 67 -13.06 3.65 -6.89
CA GLN A 67 -12.04 4.55 -6.39
C GLN A 67 -12.45 5.25 -5.09
N ASP A 68 -13.67 5.78 -5.02
CA ASP A 68 -14.15 6.51 -3.86
C ASP A 68 -14.15 5.64 -2.58
N ASP A 69 -14.51 4.36 -2.69
CA ASP A 69 -14.49 3.42 -1.56
C ASP A 69 -13.07 3.21 -1.02
N ILE A 70 -12.09 3.16 -1.94
CA ILE A 70 -10.68 3.00 -1.60
C ILE A 70 -10.12 4.29 -1.01
N SER A 71 -10.42 5.45 -1.59
CA SER A 71 -10.01 6.75 -1.05
C SER A 71 -10.55 6.97 0.36
N ASP A 72 -11.82 6.63 0.61
CA ASP A 72 -12.45 6.70 1.93
C ASP A 72 -11.83 5.74 2.93
N LEU A 73 -11.42 4.55 2.48
CA LEU A 73 -10.67 3.60 3.30
C LEU A 73 -9.29 4.15 3.68
N LEU A 74 -8.56 4.72 2.72
CA LEU A 74 -7.25 5.32 2.97
C LEU A 74 -7.36 6.52 3.92
N ARG A 75 -8.37 7.37 3.74
CA ARG A 75 -8.62 8.52 4.61
C ARG A 75 -8.92 8.08 6.05
N ARG A 76 -9.85 7.14 6.24
CA ARG A 76 -10.15 6.57 7.56
C ARG A 76 -8.94 5.93 8.22
N HIS A 77 -8.06 5.30 7.43
CA HIS A 77 -6.83 4.74 7.95
C HIS A 77 -5.90 5.84 8.48
N LEU A 78 -5.71 6.94 7.75
CA LEU A 78 -4.90 8.07 8.22
C LEU A 78 -5.51 8.72 9.47
N ASP A 79 -6.82 8.98 9.48
CA ASP A 79 -7.54 9.57 10.61
C ASP A 79 -7.40 8.73 11.90
N ALA A 80 -7.25 7.42 11.79
CA ALA A 80 -7.05 6.53 12.94
C ALA A 80 -5.70 6.75 13.65
N PHE A 81 -4.72 7.36 12.98
CA PHE A 81 -3.37 7.58 13.51
C PHE A 81 -3.02 9.06 13.72
N ASP A 82 -3.88 10.01 13.33
CA ASP A 82 -3.69 11.46 13.48
C ASP A 82 -4.16 12.00 14.85
N CYS A 83 -3.91 11.24 15.93
CA CYS A 83 -4.36 11.57 17.30
C CYS A 83 -3.63 12.75 17.94
#